data_AF-N9UAT7-F1
#
_entry.id   AF-N9UAT7-F1
#
_cell.length_a   1.000
_cell.length_b   1.000
_cell.length_c   1.000
_cell.angle_alpha   90.00
_cell.angle_beta   90.00
_cell.angle_gamma   90.00
#
_symmetry.space_group_name_H-M   'P 1'
#
loop_
_entity.id
_entity.type
_entity.pdbx_description
1 polymer ?
#
loop_
_entity_poly.entity_id
_entity_poly.type
_entity_poly.pdbx_seq_one_letter_code
_entity_poly.pdbx_strand_id
1 'polypeptide(L)'
;MICTRLLSPIKNHQQKTILPIIEVDDFVIYKMISSDLFYNAKAINQYLNLKNDDLKEIFFDENVYFICSNKLFDNEFEKDHQLIKELKNSIYFHEFVLKQLKNFKEIVTNDGNGGSLILFDYMRGYHKPFYVFSDIEQTKKELDYLLELPEIKEDINYYLPLYDNYITKLKKANEAFNNKTSEIFLFVDQLLRTKIDTIIDDIENNVK
;
A
#
# COMPACT_ATOMS: atom_id res chain seq x y z
N MET A 1 9.05 -3.53 -9.29
CA MET A 1 7.86 -4.13 -9.97
C MET A 1 6.66 -3.82 -9.11
N ILE A 2 5.67 -3.09 -9.62
CA ILE A 2 4.52 -2.66 -8.83
C ILE A 2 3.41 -3.73 -8.93
N CYS A 3 2.91 -4.26 -7.81
CA CYS A 3 1.89 -5.31 -7.81
C CYS A 3 0.61 -4.86 -7.09
N THR A 4 -0.52 -5.49 -7.42
CA THR A 4 -1.77 -5.34 -6.67
C THR A 4 -1.70 -6.11 -5.35
N ARG A 5 -2.78 -6.05 -4.55
CA ARG A 5 -2.89 -6.83 -3.32
C ARG A 5 -2.75 -8.30 -3.61
N LEU A 6 -3.31 -8.81 -4.70
CA LEU A 6 -3.18 -10.22 -5.13
C LEU A 6 -1.79 -10.61 -5.66
N LEU A 7 -0.77 -9.76 -5.46
CA LEU A 7 0.59 -9.92 -5.96
C LEU A 7 0.62 -10.09 -7.49
N SER A 8 -0.43 -9.60 -8.15
CA SER A 8 -0.52 -9.57 -9.61
C SER A 8 0.21 -8.33 -10.12
N PRO A 9 1.02 -8.45 -11.18
CA PRO A 9 1.70 -7.28 -11.74
C PRO A 9 0.65 -6.29 -12.25
N ILE A 10 0.81 -5.02 -11.93
CA ILE A 10 -0.06 -3.99 -12.49
C ILE A 10 0.39 -3.69 -13.92
N LYS A 11 -0.52 -3.75 -14.90
CA LYS A 11 -0.28 -3.21 -16.25
C LYS A 11 -0.01 -1.69 -16.18
N ASN A 12 0.81 -1.19 -17.12
CA ASN A 12 1.21 0.22 -17.27
C ASN A 12 1.99 0.81 -16.07
N HIS A 13 3.18 0.25 -15.79
CA HIS A 13 4.08 0.77 -14.74
C HIS A 13 4.51 2.23 -14.97
N GLN A 14 4.58 2.72 -16.22
CA GLN A 14 5.07 4.06 -16.54
C GLN A 14 4.25 5.21 -15.92
N GLN A 15 3.01 4.93 -15.51
CA GLN A 15 2.09 5.92 -14.95
C GLN A 15 1.93 5.83 -13.43
N LYS A 16 2.71 4.95 -12.80
CA LYS A 16 2.66 4.68 -11.37
C LYS A 16 3.99 5.00 -10.72
N THR A 17 3.92 5.55 -9.52
CA THR A 17 5.10 5.83 -8.70
C THR A 17 4.76 5.58 -7.23
N ILE A 18 5.76 5.68 -6.36
CA ILE A 18 5.63 5.42 -4.94
C ILE A 18 5.79 6.71 -4.14
N LEU A 19 4.95 6.89 -3.13
CA LEU A 19 4.96 8.04 -2.23
C LEU A 19 5.25 7.56 -0.81
N PRO A 20 6.33 8.04 -0.16
CA PRO A 20 6.61 7.69 1.22
C PRO A 20 5.57 8.31 2.16
N ILE A 21 5.08 7.52 3.12
CA ILE A 21 4.18 7.96 4.20
C ILE A 21 4.92 7.94 5.54
N ILE A 22 5.73 6.91 5.78
CA ILE A 22 6.61 6.79 6.95
C ILE A 22 8.00 6.44 6.43
N GLU A 23 8.99 7.21 6.86
CA GLU A 23 10.40 6.95 6.57
C GLU A 23 11.13 6.93 7.92
N VAL A 24 11.68 5.77 8.27
CA VAL A 24 12.50 5.55 9.47
C VAL A 24 13.78 4.83 9.07
N ASP A 25 14.80 4.83 9.93
CA ASP A 25 16.14 4.32 9.62
C ASP A 25 16.16 2.90 9.02
N ASP A 26 15.21 2.04 9.39
CA ASP A 26 15.17 0.64 8.99
C ASP A 26 14.30 0.37 7.74
N PHE A 27 13.20 1.11 7.57
CA PHE A 27 12.21 0.82 6.53
C PHE A 27 11.40 2.06 6.12
N VAL A 28 10.78 1.94 4.95
CA VAL A 28 9.81 2.92 4.44
C VAL A 28 8.46 2.24 4.28
N ILE A 29 7.41 2.87 4.82
CA ILE A 29 6.03 2.57 4.44
C ILE A 29 5.59 3.60 3.41
N TYR A 30 5.06 3.13 2.29
CA TYR A 30 4.69 3.95 1.16
C TYR A 30 3.33 3.56 0.58
N LYS A 31 2.76 4.49 -0.18
CA LYS A 31 1.60 4.28 -1.04
C LYS A 31 2.05 4.22 -2.49
N MET A 32 1.33 3.45 -3.28
CA MET A 32 1.40 3.59 -4.73
C MET A 32 0.43 4.67 -5.15
N ILE A 33 0.88 5.57 -6.03
CA ILE A 33 0.04 6.60 -6.65
C ILE A 33 0.10 6.48 -8.17
N SER A 34 -0.94 6.93 -8.85
CA SER A 34 -1.13 6.74 -10.29
C SER A 34 -1.86 7.94 -10.90
N SER A 35 -1.55 8.28 -12.15
CA SER A 35 -2.37 9.18 -12.97
C SER A 35 -3.60 8.50 -13.55
N ASP A 36 -3.56 7.18 -13.69
CA ASP A 36 -4.66 6.37 -14.21
C ASP A 36 -5.53 5.79 -13.09
N LEU A 37 -6.83 5.65 -13.38
CA LEU A 37 -7.78 4.87 -12.57
C LEU A 37 -7.38 3.39 -12.56
N PHE A 38 -7.55 2.74 -11.42
CA PHE A 38 -7.36 1.30 -11.25
C PHE A 38 -8.38 0.74 -10.25
N TYR A 39 -8.37 -0.57 -10.03
CA TYR A 39 -9.28 -1.21 -9.07
C TYR A 39 -9.15 -0.60 -7.66
N ASN A 40 -10.29 -0.22 -7.05
CA ASN A 40 -10.35 0.52 -5.78
C ASN A 40 -9.58 1.85 -5.72
N ALA A 41 -9.23 2.42 -6.88
CA ALA A 41 -8.64 3.74 -6.95
C ALA A 41 -9.59 4.81 -6.36
N LYS A 42 -9.04 5.64 -5.49
CA LYS A 42 -9.66 6.85 -4.96
C LYS A 42 -8.83 8.05 -5.33
N ALA A 43 -9.47 9.09 -5.84
CA ALA A 43 -8.78 10.36 -6.12
C ALA A 43 -8.43 11.06 -4.80
N ILE A 44 -7.24 11.69 -4.72
CA ILE A 44 -6.80 12.40 -3.51
C ILE A 44 -7.78 13.53 -3.12
N ASN A 45 -8.27 14.28 -4.10
CA ASN A 45 -9.22 15.36 -3.82
C ASN A 45 -10.54 14.87 -3.19
N GLN A 46 -11.07 13.73 -3.66
CA GLN A 46 -12.25 13.09 -3.09
C GLN A 46 -11.94 12.55 -1.69
N TYR A 47 -10.77 11.97 -1.49
CA TYR A 47 -10.35 11.48 -0.18
C TYR A 47 -10.24 12.59 0.85
N LEU A 48 -9.75 13.77 0.46
CA LEU A 48 -9.61 14.95 1.31
C LEU A 48 -10.87 15.84 1.34
N ASN A 49 -11.94 15.48 0.61
CA ASN A 49 -13.15 16.29 0.46
C ASN A 49 -12.88 17.72 -0.06
N LEU A 50 -11.92 17.87 -0.97
CA LEU A 50 -11.58 19.15 -1.57
C LEU A 50 -12.65 19.55 -2.60
N LYS A 51 -12.92 20.86 -2.69
CA LYS A 51 -13.90 21.42 -3.64
C LYS A 51 -13.27 21.82 -4.99
N ASN A 52 -11.95 21.97 -5.03
CA ASN A 52 -11.19 22.31 -6.24
C ASN A 52 -10.77 21.05 -7.01
N ASP A 53 -10.37 21.24 -8.27
CA ASP A 53 -9.85 20.18 -9.14
C ASP A 53 -8.37 19.85 -8.87
N ASP A 54 -7.76 20.46 -7.84
CA ASP A 54 -6.39 20.18 -7.44
C ASP A 54 -6.24 18.68 -7.09
N LEU A 55 -5.22 18.02 -7.64
CA LEU A 55 -4.92 16.60 -7.40
C LEU A 55 -6.02 15.61 -7.82
N LYS A 56 -6.97 16.03 -8.68
CA LYS A 56 -8.08 15.16 -9.17
C LYS A 56 -7.62 13.98 -10.00
N GLU A 57 -6.46 14.10 -10.64
CA GLU A 57 -5.86 13.05 -11.47
C GLU A 57 -4.83 12.21 -10.70
N ILE A 58 -4.72 12.37 -9.38
CA ILE A 58 -3.83 11.54 -8.56
C ILE A 58 -4.67 10.51 -7.80
N PHE A 59 -4.50 9.25 -8.17
CA PHE A 59 -5.24 8.11 -7.63
C PHE A 59 -4.37 7.22 -6.76
N PHE A 60 -4.98 6.65 -5.72
CA PHE A 60 -4.34 5.69 -4.81
C PHE A 60 -5.38 4.71 -4.26
N ASP A 61 -4.94 3.56 -3.72
CA ASP A 61 -5.84 2.67 -2.95
C ASP A 61 -5.79 3.13 -1.48
N GLU A 62 -6.92 3.51 -0.90
CA GLU A 62 -7.01 4.05 0.45
C GLU A 62 -6.44 3.11 1.53
N ASN A 63 -6.66 1.81 1.37
CA ASN A 63 -6.47 0.83 2.45
C ASN A 63 -5.30 -0.13 2.20
N VAL A 64 -4.53 0.07 1.13
CA VAL A 64 -3.34 -0.74 0.84
C VAL A 64 -2.07 0.04 1.11
N TYR A 65 -1.17 -0.55 1.89
CA TYR A 65 0.13 0.00 2.24
C TYR A 65 1.23 -0.98 1.89
N PHE A 66 2.39 -0.45 1.53
CA PHE A 66 3.57 -1.24 1.21
C PHE A 66 4.69 -0.89 2.15
N ILE A 67 5.53 -1.87 2.48
CA ILE A 67 6.71 -1.69 3.30
C ILE A 67 7.92 -2.30 2.63
N CYS A 68 9.07 -1.63 2.71
CA CYS A 68 10.34 -2.15 2.22
C CYS A 68 11.53 -1.53 2.96
N SER A 69 12.73 -2.07 2.76
CA SER A 69 13.95 -1.43 3.27
C SER A 69 14.24 -0.09 2.57
N ASN A 70 14.90 0.84 3.27
CA ASN A 70 15.33 2.12 2.67
C ASN A 70 16.14 1.92 1.38
N LYS A 71 17.06 0.96 1.37
CA LYS A 71 17.84 0.63 0.18
C LYS A 71 16.97 0.26 -1.01
N LEU A 72 15.90 -0.52 -0.80
CA LEU A 72 15.00 -0.89 -1.88
C LEU A 72 14.16 0.30 -2.32
N PHE A 73 13.65 1.07 -1.36
CA PHE A 73 12.89 2.28 -1.60
C PHE A 73 13.67 3.27 -2.48
N ASP A 74 14.92 3.58 -2.12
CA ASP A 74 15.78 4.53 -2.84
C ASP A 74 16.05 4.11 -4.30
N ASN A 75 16.05 2.80 -4.59
CA ASN A 75 16.23 2.29 -5.95
C ASN A 75 14.97 2.41 -6.80
N GLU A 76 13.79 2.42 -6.18
CA GLU A 76 12.49 2.47 -6.88
C GLU A 76 11.85 3.86 -6.83
N PHE A 77 12.24 4.70 -5.88
CA PHE A 77 11.65 6.02 -5.66
C PHE A 77 12.21 7.06 -6.62
N GLU A 78 11.36 7.48 -7.55
CA GLU A 78 11.68 8.55 -8.49
C GLU A 78 11.25 9.91 -7.93
N LYS A 79 12.14 10.56 -7.16
CA LYS A 79 11.88 11.89 -6.56
C LYS A 79 11.44 12.94 -7.58
N ASP A 80 11.91 12.82 -8.82
CA ASP A 80 11.62 13.76 -9.90
C ASP A 80 10.31 13.50 -10.66
N HIS A 81 9.59 12.43 -10.32
CA HIS A 81 8.33 12.07 -10.95
C HIS A 81 7.27 13.17 -10.78
N GLN A 82 6.54 13.48 -11.85
CA GLN A 82 5.59 14.60 -11.89
C GLN A 82 4.53 14.51 -10.78
N LEU A 83 3.88 13.35 -10.62
CA LEU A 83 2.88 13.11 -9.56
C LEU A 83 3.41 13.40 -8.15
N ILE A 84 4.68 13.04 -7.88
CA ILE A 84 5.31 13.28 -6.57
C ILE A 84 5.53 14.78 -6.37
N LYS A 85 6.02 15.48 -7.39
CA LYS A 85 6.21 16.94 -7.34
C LYS A 85 4.89 17.66 -7.14
N GLU A 86 3.85 17.32 -7.90
CA GLU A 86 2.52 17.90 -7.78
C GLU A 86 1.95 17.71 -6.38
N LEU A 87 2.01 16.49 -5.84
CA LEU A 87 1.49 16.19 -4.52
C LEU A 87 2.32 16.83 -3.39
N LYS A 88 3.65 16.73 -3.42
CA LYS A 88 4.52 17.31 -2.38
C LYS A 88 4.53 18.85 -2.36
N ASN A 89 4.32 19.48 -3.51
CA ASN A 89 4.21 20.95 -3.60
C ASN A 89 2.80 21.47 -3.29
N SER A 90 1.81 20.57 -3.15
CA SER A 90 0.46 20.95 -2.77
C SER A 90 0.40 21.36 -1.30
N ILE A 91 -0.40 22.39 -1.01
CA ILE A 91 -0.72 22.80 0.38
C ILE A 91 -1.39 21.68 1.18
N TYR A 92 -1.98 20.68 0.50
CA TYR A 92 -2.70 19.57 1.11
C TYR A 92 -1.80 18.35 1.41
N PHE A 93 -0.49 18.41 1.11
CA PHE A 93 0.41 17.28 1.27
C PHE A 93 0.43 16.74 2.71
N HIS A 94 0.61 17.63 3.69
CA HIS A 94 0.66 17.24 5.10
C HIS A 94 -0.68 16.68 5.59
N GLU A 95 -1.80 17.26 5.14
CA GLU A 95 -3.13 16.74 5.46
C GLU A 95 -3.34 15.34 4.90
N PHE A 96 -2.92 15.10 3.65
CA PHE A 96 -2.95 13.78 3.03
C PHE A 96 -2.16 12.74 3.83
N VAL A 97 -0.89 13.05 4.13
CA VAL A 97 -0.01 12.15 4.90
C VAL A 97 -0.58 11.86 6.28
N LEU A 98 -1.03 12.89 7.00
CA LEU A 98 -1.61 12.73 8.34
C LEU A 98 -2.87 11.86 8.32
N LYS A 99 -3.75 12.06 7.33
CA LYS A 99 -4.97 11.26 7.19
C LYS A 99 -4.66 9.80 6.82
N GLN A 100 -3.65 9.56 5.99
CA GLN A 100 -3.16 8.21 5.69
C GLN A 100 -2.52 7.54 6.91
N LEU A 101 -1.74 8.26 7.72
CA LEU A 101 -1.17 7.72 8.96
C LEU A 101 -2.26 7.30 9.95
N LYS A 102 -3.28 8.14 10.13
CA LYS A 102 -4.44 7.82 11.00
C LYS A 102 -5.21 6.61 10.48
N ASN A 103 -5.48 6.55 9.18
CA ASN A 103 -6.13 5.37 8.58
C ASN A 103 -5.28 4.09 8.76
N PHE A 104 -3.97 4.17 8.53
CA PHE A 104 -3.08 3.04 8.71
C PHE A 104 -3.04 2.58 10.17
N LYS A 105 -3.00 3.51 11.14
CA LYS A 105 -3.09 3.20 12.56
C LYS A 105 -4.38 2.45 12.89
N GLU A 106 -5.52 2.89 12.37
CA GLU A 106 -6.81 2.23 12.59
C GLU A 106 -6.81 0.80 12.04
N ILE A 107 -6.32 0.59 10.81
CA ILE A 107 -6.19 -0.74 10.20
C ILE A 107 -5.31 -1.63 11.06
N VAL A 108 -4.14 -1.15 11.44
CA VAL A 108 -3.19 -1.92 12.24
C VAL A 108 -3.77 -2.25 13.61
N THR A 109 -4.46 -1.30 14.28
CA THR A 109 -5.10 -1.47 15.60
C THR A 109 -6.26 -2.46 15.56
N ASN A 110 -6.99 -2.50 14.44
CA ASN A 110 -8.09 -3.43 14.20
C ASN A 110 -7.61 -4.75 13.57
N ASP A 111 -6.40 -5.19 13.90
CA ASP A 111 -5.80 -6.45 13.43
C ASP A 111 -5.92 -6.64 11.89
N GLY A 112 -5.64 -5.57 11.15
CA GLY A 112 -5.61 -5.58 9.69
C GLY A 112 -7.00 -5.55 9.01
N ASN A 113 -8.08 -5.51 9.78
CA ASN A 113 -9.43 -5.46 9.23
C ASN A 113 -9.63 -4.19 8.38
N GLY A 114 -10.22 -4.36 7.19
CA GLY A 114 -10.46 -3.28 6.24
C GLY A 114 -9.26 -2.86 5.38
N GLY A 115 -8.05 -3.42 5.60
CA GLY A 115 -6.85 -3.02 4.86
C GLY A 115 -5.79 -4.09 4.65
N SER A 116 -4.65 -3.69 4.09
CA SER A 116 -3.55 -4.59 3.75
C SER A 116 -2.20 -3.92 3.96
N LEU A 117 -1.24 -4.72 4.41
CA LEU A 117 0.18 -4.37 4.43
C LEU A 117 0.98 -5.43 3.67
N ILE A 118 1.74 -4.97 2.68
CA ILE A 118 2.49 -5.82 1.76
C ILE A 118 3.97 -5.48 1.88
N LEU A 119 4.79 -6.47 2.25
CA LEU A 119 6.23 -6.35 2.24
C LEU A 119 6.76 -6.54 0.82
N PHE A 120 7.57 -5.61 0.36
CA PHE A 120 8.33 -5.73 -0.87
C PHE A 120 9.81 -5.92 -0.53
N ASP A 121 10.39 -7.04 -0.95
CA ASP A 121 11.79 -7.37 -0.67
C ASP A 121 12.53 -7.85 -1.94
N TYR A 122 13.86 -7.71 -1.96
CA TYR A 122 14.72 -8.16 -3.04
C TYR A 122 15.45 -9.45 -2.66
N MET A 123 14.98 -10.58 -3.20
CA MET A 123 15.52 -11.89 -2.88
C MET A 123 16.00 -12.63 -4.13
N ARG A 124 17.27 -13.06 -4.12
CA ARG A 124 17.88 -13.89 -5.17
C ARG A 124 17.80 -13.27 -6.58
N GLY A 125 18.01 -11.96 -6.68
CA GLY A 125 18.03 -11.26 -7.98
C GLY A 125 16.67 -10.76 -8.46
N TYR A 126 15.59 -10.95 -7.69
CA TYR A 126 14.25 -10.56 -8.08
C TYR A 126 13.50 -9.91 -6.92
N HIS A 127 12.66 -8.94 -7.24
CA HIS A 127 11.72 -8.35 -6.29
C HIS A 127 10.58 -9.32 -6.01
N LYS A 128 10.24 -9.51 -4.73
CA LYS A 128 9.20 -10.43 -4.28
C LYS A 128 8.27 -9.74 -3.28
N PRO A 129 6.99 -9.55 -3.64
CA PRO A 129 5.99 -9.09 -2.70
C PRO A 129 5.51 -10.24 -1.81
N PHE A 130 5.30 -9.96 -0.52
CA PHE A 130 4.74 -10.87 0.47
C PHE A 130 3.67 -10.16 1.29
N TYR A 131 2.63 -10.89 1.69
CA TYR A 131 1.68 -10.35 2.65
C TYR A 131 2.30 -10.30 4.04
N VAL A 132 2.17 -9.15 4.69
CA VAL A 132 2.24 -9.07 6.15
C VAL A 132 0.87 -9.43 6.71
N PHE A 133 -0.17 -8.75 6.24
CA PHE A 133 -1.58 -9.08 6.48
C PHE A 133 -2.47 -8.51 5.35
N SER A 134 -3.70 -9.01 5.25
CA SER A 134 -4.72 -8.43 4.37
C SER A 134 -6.14 -8.83 4.76
N ASP A 135 -7.08 -7.91 4.62
CA ASP A 135 -8.50 -8.20 4.70
C ASP A 135 -8.94 -9.21 3.62
N ILE A 136 -9.45 -10.36 4.06
CA ILE A 136 -9.82 -11.48 3.19
C ILE A 136 -11.01 -11.13 2.30
N GLU A 137 -11.99 -10.38 2.80
CA GLU A 137 -13.20 -10.00 2.05
C GLU A 137 -12.87 -9.00 0.95
N GLN A 138 -12.03 -8.00 1.26
CA GLN A 138 -11.58 -7.02 0.27
C GLN A 138 -10.66 -7.68 -0.77
N THR A 139 -9.81 -8.63 -0.37
CA THR A 139 -8.98 -9.39 -1.31
C THR A 139 -9.83 -10.30 -2.20
N LYS A 140 -10.94 -10.85 -1.67
CA LYS A 140 -11.88 -11.66 -2.45
C LYS A 140 -12.55 -10.85 -3.55
N LYS A 141 -13.02 -9.63 -3.23
CA LYS A 141 -13.60 -8.72 -4.23
C LYS A 141 -12.62 -8.37 -5.34
N GLU A 142 -11.34 -8.19 -5.01
CA GLU A 142 -10.30 -7.97 -6.01
C GLU A 142 -10.10 -9.19 -6.89
N LEU A 143 -10.10 -10.39 -6.30
CA LEU A 143 -9.98 -11.64 -7.04
C LEU A 143 -11.12 -11.76 -8.05
N ASP A 144 -12.35 -11.56 -7.60
CA ASP A 144 -13.53 -11.66 -8.45
C ASP A 144 -13.49 -10.61 -9.58
N TYR A 145 -13.02 -9.39 -9.30
CA TYR A 145 -12.80 -8.37 -10.33
C TYR A 145 -11.73 -8.80 -11.35
N LEU A 146 -10.57 -9.27 -10.90
CA LEU A 146 -9.46 -9.64 -11.79
C LEU A 146 -9.82 -10.84 -12.68
N LEU A 147 -10.60 -11.79 -12.16
CA LEU A 147 -11.04 -12.97 -12.92
C LEU A 147 -12.04 -12.62 -14.05
N GLU A 148 -12.70 -11.46 -13.98
CA GLU A 148 -13.58 -10.98 -15.05
C GLU A 148 -12.86 -10.15 -16.11
N LEU A 149 -11.58 -9.79 -15.91
CA LEU A 149 -10.80 -9.08 -16.93
C LEU A 149 -10.56 -9.99 -18.14
N PRO A 150 -10.80 -9.53 -19.39
CA PRO A 150 -10.64 -10.36 -20.59
C PRO A 150 -9.26 -11.03 -20.68
N GLU A 151 -8.20 -10.29 -20.39
CA GLU A 151 -6.82 -10.80 -20.39
C GLU A 151 -6.55 -11.94 -19.41
N ILE A 152 -7.27 -11.99 -18.30
CA ILE A 152 -7.15 -13.04 -17.28
C ILE A 152 -8.07 -14.18 -17.68
N LYS A 153 -9.32 -13.86 -18.05
CA LYS A 153 -10.38 -14.81 -18.37
C LYS A 153 -10.02 -15.76 -19.52
N GLU A 154 -9.25 -15.28 -20.48
CA GLU A 154 -8.82 -16.03 -21.65
C GLU A 154 -7.53 -16.86 -21.43
N ASP A 155 -6.81 -16.64 -20.32
CA ASP A 155 -5.56 -17.35 -20.01
C ASP A 155 -5.55 -17.94 -18.58
N ILE A 156 -5.78 -19.25 -18.53
CA ILE A 156 -5.81 -20.04 -17.29
C ILE A 156 -4.50 -19.99 -16.50
N ASN A 157 -3.38 -19.62 -17.12
CA ASN A 157 -2.10 -19.48 -16.43
C ASN A 157 -2.11 -18.31 -15.43
N TYR A 158 -3.02 -17.34 -15.56
CA TYR A 158 -3.21 -16.29 -14.57
C TYR A 158 -4.13 -16.72 -13.41
N TYR A 159 -5.04 -17.67 -13.64
CA TYR A 159 -5.99 -18.13 -12.62
C TYR A 159 -5.28 -18.80 -11.43
N LEU A 160 -4.44 -19.79 -11.71
CA LEU A 160 -3.80 -20.59 -10.66
C LEU A 160 -2.95 -19.74 -9.70
N PRO A 161 -2.09 -18.81 -10.18
CA PRO A 161 -1.36 -17.92 -9.28
C PRO A 161 -2.25 -16.99 -8.45
N LEU A 162 -3.32 -16.44 -9.03
CA LEU A 162 -4.24 -15.56 -8.31
C LEU A 162 -4.94 -16.33 -7.17
N TYR A 163 -5.44 -17.54 -7.45
CA TYR A 163 -6.04 -18.39 -6.43
C TYR A 163 -5.03 -18.87 -5.40
N ASP A 164 -3.80 -19.23 -5.77
CA ASP A 164 -2.77 -19.63 -4.80
C ASP A 164 -2.37 -18.46 -3.88
N ASN A 165 -2.24 -17.25 -4.43
CA ASN A 165 -1.99 -16.05 -3.63
C ASN A 165 -3.14 -15.81 -2.64
N TYR A 166 -4.39 -15.92 -3.09
CA TYR A 166 -5.58 -15.70 -2.26
C TYR A 166 -5.81 -16.79 -1.22
N ILE A 167 -5.71 -18.08 -1.58
CA ILE A 167 -6.06 -19.20 -0.70
C ILE A 167 -4.89 -19.56 0.20
N THR A 168 -3.69 -19.71 -0.38
CA THR A 168 -2.54 -20.27 0.34
C THR A 168 -1.73 -19.18 1.02
N LYS A 169 -1.25 -18.19 0.26
CA LYS A 169 -0.28 -17.22 0.78
C LYS A 169 -0.93 -16.23 1.74
N LEU A 170 -2.10 -15.72 1.39
CA LEU A 170 -2.86 -14.81 2.24
C LEU A 170 -3.20 -15.44 3.59
N LYS A 171 -3.75 -16.67 3.56
CA LYS A 171 -4.11 -17.41 4.77
C LYS A 171 -2.91 -17.57 5.70
N LYS A 172 -1.77 -18.02 5.18
CA LYS A 172 -0.53 -18.18 5.96
C LYS A 172 -0.06 -16.87 6.59
N ALA A 173 -0.12 -15.78 5.84
CA ALA A 173 0.28 -14.47 6.35
C ALA A 173 -0.65 -13.98 7.46
N ASN A 174 -1.97 -14.07 7.28
CA ASN A 174 -2.94 -13.68 8.30
C ASN A 174 -2.87 -14.58 9.54
N GLU A 175 -2.64 -15.88 9.40
CA GLU A 175 -2.39 -16.79 10.53
C GLU A 175 -1.13 -16.39 11.31
N ALA A 176 -0.05 -16.05 10.61
CA ALA A 176 1.17 -15.58 11.25
C ALA A 176 0.95 -14.24 11.94
N PHE A 177 0.32 -13.27 11.28
CA PHE A 177 0.01 -11.96 11.85
C PHE A 177 -0.90 -12.06 13.07
N ASN A 178 -1.90 -12.95 13.10
CA ASN A 178 -2.77 -13.14 14.27
C ASN A 178 -2.12 -13.93 15.41
N ASN A 179 -1.00 -14.62 15.16
CA ASN A 179 -0.25 -15.30 16.20
C ASN A 179 0.63 -14.29 16.96
N LYS A 180 0.24 -13.98 18.21
CA LYS A 180 0.93 -13.01 19.09
C LYS A 180 2.40 -13.29 19.38
N THR A 181 2.86 -14.50 19.08
CA THR A 181 4.26 -14.92 19.26
C THR A 181 5.09 -14.88 17.98
N SER A 182 4.46 -14.60 16.82
CA SER A 182 5.18 -14.53 15.55
C SER A 182 6.00 -13.24 15.45
N GLU A 183 7.13 -13.31 14.75
CA GLU A 183 7.95 -12.12 14.46
C GLU A 183 7.16 -11.07 13.67
N ILE A 184 6.24 -11.49 12.81
CA ILE A 184 5.35 -10.60 12.05
C ILE A 184 4.44 -9.82 13.00
N PHE A 185 3.79 -10.50 13.94
CA PHE A 185 2.94 -9.83 14.92
C PHE A 185 3.74 -8.84 15.75
N LEU A 186 4.89 -9.27 16.29
CA LEU A 186 5.72 -8.41 17.15
C LEU A 186 6.22 -7.18 16.38
N PHE A 187 6.66 -7.35 15.13
CA PHE A 187 7.06 -6.25 14.27
C PHE A 187 5.91 -5.24 14.06
N VAL A 188 4.71 -5.71 13.72
CA VAL A 188 3.58 -4.81 13.46
C VAL A 188 3.03 -4.18 14.75
N ASP A 189 2.77 -4.99 15.77
CA ASP A 189 2.11 -4.55 17.01
C ASP A 189 3.03 -3.70 17.89
N GLN A 190 4.33 -4.01 17.95
CA GLN A 190 5.25 -3.33 18.87
C GLN A 190 6.05 -2.22 18.17
N LEU A 191 6.57 -2.48 16.98
CA LEU A 191 7.44 -1.51 16.31
C LEU A 191 6.61 -0.52 15.48
N LEU A 192 5.77 -1.04 14.58
CA LEU A 192 5.01 -0.17 13.67
C LEU A 192 4.00 0.71 14.40
N ARG A 193 3.17 0.16 15.31
CA ARG A 193 2.18 0.96 16.05
C ARG A 193 2.82 2.13 16.80
N THR A 194 3.88 1.87 17.57
CA THR A 194 4.58 2.92 18.33
C THR A 194 5.21 3.98 17.43
N LYS A 195 5.81 3.57 16.30
CA LYS A 195 6.41 4.52 15.35
C LYS A 195 5.35 5.41 14.68
N ILE A 196 4.20 4.84 14.31
CA ILE A 196 3.09 5.61 13.71
C ILE A 196 2.62 6.71 14.68
N ASP A 197 2.46 6.38 15.97
CA ASP A 197 2.03 7.35 16.98
C ASP A 197 3.00 8.50 17.13
N THR A 198 4.30 8.20 17.22
CA THR A 198 5.35 9.24 17.32
C THR A 198 5.32 10.17 16.10
N ILE A 199 5.19 9.62 14.90
CA ILE A 199 5.18 10.42 13.66
C ILE A 199 3.92 11.27 13.54
N ILE A 200 2.75 10.75 13.95
CA ILE A 200 1.51 11.53 13.98
C ILE A 200 1.68 12.72 14.93
N ASP A 201 2.17 12.49 16.15
CA ASP A 201 2.39 13.54 17.14
C ASP A 201 3.40 14.59 16.63
N ASP A 202 4.48 14.16 15.99
CA ASP A 202 5.49 15.06 15.41
C ASP A 202 4.89 15.95 14.31
N ILE A 203 4.08 15.39 13.40
CA ILE A 203 3.44 16.17 12.33
C ILE A 203 2.44 17.17 12.93
N GLU A 204 1.60 16.74 13.86
CA GLU A 204 0.58 17.62 14.48
C GLU A 204 1.21 18.76 15.29
N ASN A 205 2.37 18.53 15.92
CA ASN A 205 3.06 19.54 16.70
C ASN A 205 3.94 20.49 15.86
N ASN A 206 4.41 20.06 14.68
CA ASN A 206 5.24 20.87 13.77
C ASN A 206 4.44 21.67 12.73
N VAL A 207 3.16 21.37 12.50
CA VAL A 207 2.29 22.12 11.57
C VAL A 207 1.67 23.37 12.23
N LYS A 208 2.42 24.06 13.11
CA LYS A 208 2.04 25.34 13.72
C LYS A 208 2.70 26.53 13.07
#